data_AF-A0A427XY20-F1
#
_entry.id   AF-A0A427XY20-F1
#
_cell.length_a   1.000
_cell.length_b   1.000
_cell.length_c   1.000
_cell.angle_alpha   90.00
_cell.angle_beta   90.00
_cell.angle_gamma   90.00
#
_symmetry.space_group_name_H-M   'P 1'
#
loop_
_entity.id
_entity.type
_entity.pdbx_description
1 polymer ?
#
loop_
_entity_poly.entity_id
_entity_poly.type
_entity_poly.pdbx_seq_one_letter_code
_entity_poly.pdbx_strand_id
1 'polypeptide(L)'
;MALPVGSIRAASRRVLSRSRPTSPSAPAPAPASSPWLLTIRWASSSTPTSPPSPAPARRRGFYLPLSLLLVVPAIYYFYPSSPSRRLSPYTYSDHPVSSTTPLGPSHKELAVPIPRESIGLFGTDAVRLDGTPVKKDDEELVVQHVMVKNPDLQIERPYTPTNDVETDGEMRLVVKRVKGGEVGRLIHSLKPGQDLGVRGPITTFSLVPSAYDKIVMISSGTGIAPFLQLLSKLPAAPPSPALQSPITSSPSPTPSPSRPSSPSASASHPPAHPSLHLIHSLPAPSRPDWSLSPTLLPRVQDRLGDRLVVTRVPPGPIDRLAVEAALGARDGEKVLVLVCLPPTLMRPLCGPLTIRLEQGPVTGLLAELGLSNAEVWKLE
;
A
#
# COMPACT_ATOMS: atom_id res chain seq x y z
N MET A 1 -34.99 -11.55 -39.52
CA MET A 1 -35.99 -12.44 -38.90
C MET A 1 -35.89 -12.24 -37.39
N ALA A 2 -36.99 -11.82 -36.77
CA ALA A 2 -37.05 -11.23 -35.43
C ALA A 2 -37.07 -12.26 -34.28
N LEU A 3 -36.78 -11.76 -33.07
CA LEU A 3 -36.69 -12.41 -31.74
C LEU A 3 -37.94 -13.25 -31.34
N PRO A 4 -37.92 -13.95 -30.18
CA PRO A 4 -38.42 -13.28 -28.98
C PRO A 4 -37.69 -13.55 -27.65
N VAL A 5 -37.90 -12.56 -26.78
CA VAL A 5 -37.46 -12.38 -25.39
C VAL A 5 -38.43 -13.06 -24.42
N GLY A 6 -37.92 -13.71 -23.38
CA GLY A 6 -38.72 -14.27 -22.27
C GLY A 6 -38.64 -13.42 -21.01
N SER A 7 -39.81 -12.93 -20.56
CA SER A 7 -40.06 -12.15 -19.34
C SER A 7 -40.59 -13.07 -18.23
N ILE A 8 -40.15 -12.90 -16.98
CA ILE A 8 -40.77 -13.53 -15.81
C ILE A 8 -41.21 -12.45 -14.83
N ARG A 9 -42.53 -12.44 -14.57
CA ARG A 9 -43.28 -11.52 -13.72
C ARG A 9 -43.41 -12.06 -12.29
N ALA A 10 -43.44 -11.12 -11.35
CA ALA A 10 -43.75 -11.29 -9.94
C ALA A 10 -45.16 -11.83 -9.67
N ALA A 11 -45.32 -12.59 -8.57
CA ALA A 11 -46.61 -12.97 -8.01
C ALA A 11 -46.72 -12.51 -6.56
N SER A 12 -47.77 -11.73 -6.30
CA SER A 12 -48.23 -11.23 -5.01
C SER A 12 -49.29 -12.18 -4.44
N ARG A 13 -49.28 -12.43 -3.12
CA ARG A 13 -50.44 -12.94 -2.37
C ARG A 13 -50.60 -12.18 -1.05
N ARG A 14 -51.86 -11.86 -0.79
CA ARG A 14 -52.49 -11.05 0.27
C ARG A 14 -53.45 -12.03 0.98
N VAL A 15 -53.61 -12.15 2.30
CA VAL A 15 -54.49 -11.40 3.25
C VAL A 15 -54.77 -12.36 4.43
N LEU A 16 -54.89 -11.84 5.67
CA LEU A 16 -55.87 -12.18 6.74
C LEU A 16 -55.34 -11.53 8.05
N SER A 17 -55.81 -10.39 8.56
CA SER A 17 -57.12 -9.95 9.13
C SER A 17 -57.37 -10.35 10.60
N ARG A 18 -57.89 -9.36 11.36
CA ARG A 18 -58.49 -9.34 12.73
C ARG A 18 -57.52 -9.08 13.89
N SER A 19 -57.83 -8.31 14.94
CA SER A 19 -58.99 -7.47 15.31
C SER A 19 -58.65 -6.66 16.58
N ARG A 20 -59.29 -5.49 16.75
CA ARG A 20 -59.20 -4.54 17.89
C ARG A 20 -60.26 -4.86 18.96
N PRO A 21 -60.07 -4.43 20.23
CA PRO A 21 -61.18 -3.92 21.04
C PRO A 21 -60.82 -2.55 21.68
N THR A 22 -61.55 -1.46 21.45
CA THR A 22 -62.75 -0.94 22.16
C THR A 22 -62.55 -0.53 23.63
N SER A 23 -62.63 0.78 23.86
CA SER A 23 -62.90 1.47 25.13
C SER A 23 -64.39 1.46 25.49
N PRO A 24 -64.73 1.67 26.77
CA PRO A 24 -65.79 2.64 27.13
C PRO A 24 -65.48 3.39 28.46
N SER A 25 -65.64 4.72 28.53
CA SER A 25 -66.78 5.52 29.05
C SER A 25 -66.67 5.94 30.54
N ALA A 26 -66.71 7.27 30.77
CA ALA A 26 -66.87 7.99 32.06
C ALA A 26 -68.35 7.87 32.59
N PRO A 27 -68.80 8.43 33.76
CA PRO A 27 -68.83 9.90 34.03
C PRO A 27 -68.93 10.43 35.52
N ALA A 28 -68.80 11.77 35.65
CA ALA A 28 -69.54 12.72 36.53
C ALA A 28 -69.26 12.84 38.07
N PRO A 29 -69.71 13.91 38.78
CA PRO A 29 -69.63 15.36 38.48
C PRO A 29 -69.29 16.29 39.69
N ALA A 30 -69.22 17.61 39.38
CA ALA A 30 -69.11 18.92 40.08
C ALA A 30 -69.88 19.14 41.44
N PRO A 31 -70.06 20.37 42.04
CA PRO A 31 -69.64 21.75 41.68
C PRO A 31 -69.30 22.72 42.87
N ALA A 32 -69.12 24.02 42.52
CA ALA A 32 -69.49 25.24 43.28
C ALA A 32 -68.56 25.69 44.44
N SER A 33 -68.34 26.98 44.76
CA SER A 33 -68.93 28.26 44.36
C SER A 33 -68.02 29.43 44.78
N SER A 34 -68.02 30.48 43.96
CA SER A 34 -67.67 31.89 44.20
C SER A 34 -68.63 32.57 45.23
N PRO A 35 -68.74 33.91 45.41
CA PRO A 35 -67.77 35.04 45.47
C PRO A 35 -68.09 36.10 46.59
N TRP A 36 -67.30 37.20 46.65
CA TRP A 36 -67.54 38.54 47.26
C TRP A 36 -67.48 38.72 48.79
N LEU A 37 -66.66 39.68 49.26
CA LEU A 37 -67.11 41.05 49.57
C LEU A 37 -65.98 41.94 50.09
N LEU A 38 -65.96 43.17 49.56
CA LEU A 38 -65.21 44.31 50.08
C LEU A 38 -65.79 44.77 51.42
N THR A 39 -64.92 45.09 52.37
CA THR A 39 -65.21 46.10 53.39
C THR A 39 -63.98 46.98 53.60
N ILE A 40 -64.15 48.26 53.26
CA ILE A 40 -63.24 49.36 53.58
C ILE A 40 -63.43 49.72 55.05
N ARG A 41 -62.33 49.80 55.82
CA ARG A 41 -62.31 50.56 57.07
C ARG A 41 -60.99 51.31 57.18
N TRP A 42 -61.10 52.63 57.18
CA TRP A 42 -60.04 53.56 57.52
C TRP A 42 -59.89 53.60 59.04
N ALA A 43 -58.66 53.42 59.53
CA ALA A 43 -58.27 53.79 60.88
C ALA A 43 -56.82 54.30 60.86
N SER A 44 -56.63 55.40 61.57
CA SER A 44 -55.52 56.33 61.50
C SER A 44 -54.27 55.84 62.26
N SER A 45 -53.11 56.10 61.66
CA SER A 45 -51.81 56.44 62.28
C SER A 45 -51.46 55.89 63.68
N SER A 46 -50.58 54.90 63.70
CA SER A 46 -49.39 54.92 64.58
C SER A 46 -48.24 54.15 63.89
N THR A 47 -47.05 54.72 63.98
CA THR A 47 -45.80 54.28 63.31
C THR A 47 -45.37 52.87 63.74
N PRO A 48 -44.90 52.01 62.82
CA PRO A 48 -44.53 50.63 63.15
C PRO A 48 -43.07 50.53 63.63
N THR A 49 -42.84 49.77 64.71
CA THR A 49 -41.54 49.19 65.04
C THR A 49 -41.45 47.81 64.37
N SER A 50 -40.62 47.68 63.35
CA SER A 50 -40.39 46.41 62.64
C SER A 50 -39.23 45.61 63.28
N PRO A 51 -39.38 44.28 63.50
CA PRO A 51 -38.27 43.41 63.88
C PRO A 51 -37.36 43.11 62.67
N PRO A 52 -36.09 42.72 62.88
CA PRO A 52 -35.14 42.51 61.79
C PRO A 52 -35.52 41.31 60.91
N SER A 53 -35.43 41.52 59.60
CA SER A 53 -35.72 40.53 58.55
C SER A 53 -34.60 39.47 58.47
N PRO A 54 -34.91 38.18 58.24
CA PRO A 54 -33.89 37.14 58.08
C PRO A 54 -33.13 37.31 56.75
N ALA A 55 -31.81 37.16 56.81
CA ALA A 55 -30.91 37.31 55.66
C ALA A 55 -31.27 36.36 54.49
N PRO A 56 -31.11 36.78 53.22
CA PRO A 56 -31.45 35.92 52.09
C PRO A 56 -30.48 34.74 51.98
N ALA A 57 -31.04 33.53 51.96
CA ALA A 57 -30.30 32.30 51.70
C ALA A 57 -29.66 32.36 50.30
N ARG A 58 -28.32 32.46 50.26
CA ARG A 58 -27.51 32.50 49.05
C ARG A 58 -27.60 31.14 48.33
N ARG A 59 -28.57 30.97 47.43
CA ARG A 59 -28.57 29.88 46.45
C ARG A 59 -27.34 30.07 45.56
N ARG A 60 -26.25 29.34 45.85
CA ARG A 60 -25.16 29.14 44.89
C ARG A 60 -25.74 28.32 43.75
N GLY A 61 -26.27 29.00 42.74
CA GLY A 61 -26.61 28.38 41.48
C GLY A 61 -25.37 27.67 40.97
N PHE A 62 -25.44 26.34 40.85
CA PHE A 62 -24.42 25.54 40.22
C PHE A 62 -24.50 25.83 38.71
N TYR A 63 -24.01 26.99 38.30
CA TYR A 63 -23.78 27.30 36.90
C TYR A 63 -22.59 26.44 36.47
N LEU A 64 -22.86 25.18 36.11
CA LEU A 64 -21.93 24.43 35.28
C LEU A 64 -21.73 25.29 34.03
N PRO A 65 -20.49 25.71 33.70
CA PRO A 65 -20.31 26.72 32.67
C PRO A 65 -20.69 26.10 31.32
N LEU A 66 -21.84 26.52 30.77
CA LEU A 66 -22.31 26.18 29.42
C LEU A 66 -21.23 26.46 28.36
N SER A 67 -20.24 27.31 28.67
CA SER A 67 -19.06 27.53 27.84
C SER A 67 -18.23 26.26 27.63
N LEU A 68 -18.10 25.35 28.60
CA LEU A 68 -17.34 24.10 28.41
C LEU A 68 -18.00 23.18 27.37
N LEU A 69 -19.34 23.21 27.28
CA LEU A 69 -20.14 22.46 26.30
C LEU A 69 -19.95 22.95 24.86
N LEU A 70 -19.58 24.22 24.66
CA LEU A 70 -19.29 24.78 23.33
C LEU A 70 -17.80 24.74 22.98
N VAL A 71 -16.92 24.85 23.99
CA VAL A 71 -15.47 24.84 23.79
C VAL A 71 -14.97 23.48 23.35
N VAL A 72 -15.46 22.36 23.91
CA VAL A 72 -14.99 21.02 23.50
C VAL A 72 -15.34 20.68 22.04
N PRO A 73 -16.58 20.89 21.56
CA PRO A 73 -16.90 20.73 20.13
C PRO A 73 -16.14 21.70 19.22
N ALA A 74 -15.94 22.95 19.66
CA ALA A 74 -15.15 23.91 18.92
C ALA A 74 -13.67 23.46 18.81
N ILE A 75 -13.06 22.99 19.90
CA ILE A 75 -11.71 22.44 19.87
C ILE A 75 -11.66 21.22 18.96
N TYR A 76 -12.61 20.29 19.02
CA TYR A 76 -12.65 19.14 18.13
C TYR A 76 -12.78 19.52 16.64
N TYR A 77 -13.55 20.57 16.34
CA TYR A 77 -13.78 21.04 14.96
C TYR A 77 -12.62 21.89 14.41
N PHE A 78 -12.02 22.75 15.24
CA PHE A 78 -10.93 23.65 14.85
C PHE A 78 -9.54 23.05 15.06
N TYR A 79 -9.42 22.06 15.94
CA TYR A 79 -8.22 21.26 16.18
C TYR A 79 -8.59 19.78 16.08
N PRO A 80 -9.00 19.30 14.89
CA PRO A 80 -9.15 17.87 14.70
C PRO A 80 -7.85 17.19 15.12
N SER A 81 -7.94 16.16 15.96
CA SER A 81 -6.79 15.34 16.31
C SER A 81 -6.11 14.94 15.01
N SER A 82 -4.80 15.21 14.90
CA SER A 82 -4.05 14.95 13.67
C SER A 82 -4.39 13.55 13.16
N PRO A 83 -4.88 13.40 11.93
CA PRO A 83 -5.25 12.09 11.41
C PRO A 83 -4.06 11.15 11.57
N SER A 84 -4.31 9.95 12.08
CA SER A 84 -3.26 8.94 12.26
C SER A 84 -2.58 8.73 10.91
N ARG A 85 -1.30 9.10 10.81
CA ARG A 85 -0.49 8.86 9.61
C ARG A 85 -0.06 7.39 9.46
N ARG A 86 -0.52 6.54 10.37
CA ARG A 86 -0.28 5.09 10.32
C ARG A 86 -0.88 4.53 9.04
N LEU A 87 -0.05 3.83 8.27
CA LEU A 87 -0.51 3.09 7.11
C LEU A 87 -1.36 1.89 7.53
N SER A 88 -2.41 1.63 6.77
CA SER A 88 -3.30 0.48 6.93
C SER A 88 -3.70 -0.04 5.56
N PRO A 89 -3.79 -1.35 5.34
CA PRO A 89 -4.34 -1.92 4.10
C PRO A 89 -5.78 -1.48 3.81
N TYR A 90 -6.54 -1.14 4.86
CA TYR A 90 -7.98 -0.91 4.80
C TYR A 90 -8.39 0.56 4.91
N THR A 91 -7.51 1.43 5.41
CA THR A 91 -7.83 2.83 5.73
C THR A 91 -6.82 3.76 5.09
N TYR A 92 -7.33 4.84 4.52
CA TYR A 92 -6.51 5.89 3.92
C TYR A 92 -5.92 6.82 4.99
N SER A 93 -4.65 7.15 4.82
CA SER A 93 -3.92 8.17 5.56
C SER A 93 -3.23 9.12 4.60
N ASP A 94 -3.11 10.38 5.02
CA ASP A 94 -2.48 11.43 4.23
C ASP A 94 -0.99 11.53 4.59
N HIS A 95 -0.14 11.48 3.56
CA HIS A 95 1.31 11.50 3.70
C HIS A 95 1.93 12.64 2.89
N PRO A 96 2.76 13.51 3.50
CA PRO A 96 3.39 14.60 2.78
C PRO A 96 4.41 14.07 1.78
N VAL A 97 4.40 14.60 0.57
CA VAL A 97 5.43 14.33 -0.44
C VAL A 97 6.72 15.04 -0.02
N SER A 98 7.82 14.32 0.15
CA SER A 98 9.13 14.92 0.50
C SER A 98 9.79 15.54 -0.71
N SER A 99 9.74 14.87 -1.86
CA SER A 99 10.34 15.35 -3.09
C SER A 99 9.60 14.87 -4.33
N THR A 100 9.74 15.62 -5.43
CA THR A 100 9.23 15.25 -6.75
C THR A 100 10.29 15.51 -7.80
N THR A 101 10.60 14.50 -8.62
CA THR A 101 11.62 14.59 -9.67
C THR A 101 10.99 14.22 -11.01
N PRO A 102 10.96 15.12 -12.01
CA PRO A 102 10.52 14.75 -13.35
C PRO A 102 11.57 13.82 -13.99
N LEU A 103 11.15 12.65 -14.47
CA LEU A 103 12.02 11.68 -15.16
C LEU A 103 11.86 11.72 -16.69
N GLY A 104 11.16 12.74 -17.20
CA GLY A 104 10.89 12.94 -18.61
C GLY A 104 9.51 13.57 -18.84
N PRO A 105 9.03 13.61 -20.09
CA PRO A 105 7.78 14.31 -20.44
C PRO A 105 6.51 13.73 -19.82
N SER A 106 6.57 12.44 -19.42
CA SER A 106 5.39 11.71 -18.94
C SER A 106 5.62 10.95 -17.64
N HIS A 107 6.82 10.95 -17.06
CA HIS A 107 7.12 10.23 -15.83
C HIS A 107 7.56 11.19 -14.74
N LYS A 108 7.05 10.98 -13.53
CA LYS A 108 7.45 11.70 -12.33
C LYS A 108 7.78 10.66 -11.25
N GLU A 109 8.94 10.80 -10.63
CA GLU A 109 9.27 10.15 -9.37
C GLU A 109 8.83 11.04 -8.21
N LEU A 110 8.35 10.43 -7.14
CA LEU A 110 8.01 11.09 -5.90
C LEU A 110 8.42 10.22 -4.73
N ALA A 111 8.96 10.88 -3.72
CA ALA A 111 9.32 10.25 -2.46
C ALA A 111 8.32 10.67 -1.38
N VAL A 112 7.89 9.70 -0.59
CA VAL A 112 6.88 9.84 0.45
C VAL A 112 7.44 9.20 1.72
N PRO A 113 7.83 9.98 2.74
CA PRO A 113 8.32 9.45 4.00
C PRO A 113 7.28 8.60 4.69
N ILE A 114 7.70 7.46 5.23
CA ILE A 114 6.80 6.53 5.92
C ILE A 114 7.02 6.67 7.43
N PRO A 115 5.97 6.80 8.25
CA PRO A 115 6.12 6.88 9.70
C PRO A 115 6.81 5.63 10.25
N ARG A 116 7.70 5.81 11.23
CA ARG A 116 8.49 4.70 11.82
C ARG A 116 7.64 3.51 12.27
N GLU A 117 6.46 3.77 12.79
CA GLU A 117 5.48 2.76 13.22
C GLU A 117 4.85 1.93 12.08
N SER A 118 5.03 2.35 10.83
CA SER A 118 4.50 1.70 9.63
C SER A 118 5.59 1.20 8.68
N ILE A 119 6.86 1.54 8.94
CA ILE A 119 7.99 1.11 8.10
C ILE A 119 8.10 -0.43 8.07
N GLY A 120 7.92 -1.09 9.22
CA GLY A 120 8.00 -2.55 9.33
C GLY A 120 7.00 -3.30 8.46
N LEU A 121 5.84 -2.69 8.12
CA LEU A 121 4.84 -3.29 7.23
C LEU A 121 5.37 -3.60 5.82
N PHE A 122 6.47 -2.95 5.43
CA PHE A 122 7.13 -3.17 4.14
C PHE A 122 8.20 -4.26 4.17
N GLY A 123 8.48 -4.89 5.31
CA GLY A 123 9.48 -5.95 5.41
C GLY A 123 9.26 -6.83 6.64
N THR A 124 9.83 -6.45 7.79
CA THR A 124 9.79 -7.28 9.02
C THR A 124 8.39 -7.70 9.50
N ASP A 125 7.38 -6.84 9.32
CA ASP A 125 5.97 -7.07 9.68
C ASP A 125 5.10 -7.33 8.43
N ALA A 126 5.71 -7.64 7.29
CA ALA A 126 4.97 -7.91 6.06
C ALA A 126 4.11 -9.18 6.20
N VAL A 127 2.96 -9.16 5.54
CA VAL A 127 2.04 -10.29 5.48
C VAL A 127 2.06 -10.93 4.09
N ARG A 128 1.83 -12.24 4.01
CA ARG A 128 1.63 -12.97 2.75
C ARG A 128 0.26 -12.64 2.14
N LEU A 129 0.00 -13.14 0.93
CA LEU A 129 -1.30 -12.96 0.26
C LEU A 129 -2.48 -13.52 1.06
N ASP A 130 -2.27 -14.56 1.86
CA ASP A 130 -3.28 -15.16 2.72
C ASP A 130 -3.50 -14.41 4.05
N GLY A 131 -2.75 -13.33 4.29
CA GLY A 131 -2.79 -12.53 5.51
C GLY A 131 -1.95 -13.08 6.65
N THR A 132 -1.22 -14.19 6.46
CA THR A 132 -0.29 -14.70 7.48
C THR A 132 0.97 -13.83 7.56
N PRO A 133 1.54 -13.62 8.75
CA PRO A 133 2.80 -12.88 8.88
C PRO A 133 3.95 -13.68 8.26
N VAL A 134 4.84 -12.99 7.57
CA VAL A 134 6.13 -13.56 7.15
C VAL A 134 6.98 -13.75 8.39
N LYS A 135 7.55 -14.95 8.56
CA LYS A 135 8.47 -15.17 9.69
C LYS A 135 9.82 -14.61 9.32
N LYS A 136 10.48 -14.00 10.30
CA LYS A 136 11.79 -13.35 10.13
C LYS A 136 12.88 -14.31 9.63
N ASP A 137 12.73 -15.61 9.87
CA ASP A 137 13.72 -16.63 9.51
C ASP A 137 13.50 -17.22 8.10
N ASP A 138 12.39 -16.93 7.43
CA ASP A 138 11.99 -17.63 6.19
C ASP A 138 12.70 -17.13 4.91
N GLU A 139 13.62 -16.14 5.02
CA GLU A 139 14.26 -15.44 3.87
C GLU A 139 13.26 -14.97 2.79
N GLU A 140 11.98 -14.84 3.16
CA GLU A 140 10.90 -14.60 2.21
C GLU A 140 10.79 -13.12 1.90
N LEU A 141 10.81 -12.81 0.61
CA LEU A 141 10.65 -11.46 0.10
C LEU A 141 9.22 -11.22 -0.34
N VAL A 142 8.65 -10.10 0.10
CA VAL A 142 7.30 -9.70 -0.27
C VAL A 142 7.35 -8.48 -1.18
N VAL A 143 6.74 -8.60 -2.36
CA VAL A 143 6.45 -7.49 -3.27
C VAL A 143 5.08 -6.93 -2.92
N GLN A 144 5.00 -5.63 -2.68
CA GLN A 144 3.81 -4.98 -2.15
C GLN A 144 3.55 -3.69 -2.91
N HIS A 145 2.28 -3.35 -3.10
CA HIS A 145 1.86 -2.08 -3.65
C HIS A 145 1.08 -1.28 -2.61
N VAL A 146 0.88 0.00 -2.90
CA VAL A 146 -0.05 0.87 -2.17
C VAL A 146 -1.15 1.35 -3.10
N MET A 147 -2.30 1.70 -2.55
CA MET A 147 -3.38 2.34 -3.31
C MET A 147 -3.32 3.83 -3.06
N VAL A 148 -3.26 4.59 -4.16
CA VAL A 148 -3.30 6.05 -4.13
C VAL A 148 -4.66 6.52 -4.59
N LYS A 149 -5.29 7.40 -3.81
CA LYS A 149 -6.62 7.90 -4.07
C LYS A 149 -6.61 9.34 -4.57
N ASN A 150 -7.46 9.62 -5.55
CA ASN A 150 -7.87 10.97 -5.87
C ASN A 150 -9.09 11.34 -4.99
N PRO A 151 -8.96 12.31 -4.06
CA PRO A 151 -10.05 12.65 -3.14
C PRO A 151 -11.23 13.31 -3.84
N ASP A 152 -11.02 14.05 -4.92
CA ASP A 152 -12.09 14.76 -5.64
C ASP A 152 -13.01 13.79 -6.38
N LEU A 153 -12.43 12.74 -6.96
CA LEU A 153 -13.15 11.78 -7.80
C LEU A 153 -13.39 10.43 -7.11
N GLN A 154 -12.84 10.22 -5.92
CA GLN A 154 -12.90 8.97 -5.17
C GLN A 154 -12.41 7.73 -5.97
N ILE A 155 -11.50 7.95 -6.91
CA ILE A 155 -10.87 6.90 -7.73
C ILE A 155 -9.51 6.56 -7.12
N GLU A 156 -9.24 5.26 -6.93
CA GLU A 156 -7.94 4.76 -6.47
C GLU A 156 -7.21 3.95 -7.55
N ARG A 157 -5.87 3.91 -7.48
CA ARG A 157 -5.02 3.09 -8.34
C ARG A 157 -3.85 2.48 -7.56
N PRO A 158 -3.46 1.24 -7.88
CA PRO A 158 -2.29 0.61 -7.28
C PRO A 158 -1.00 1.21 -7.83
N TYR A 159 -0.01 1.38 -6.97
CA TYR A 159 1.35 1.77 -7.31
C TYR A 159 2.34 0.97 -6.47
N THR A 160 3.32 0.37 -7.13
CA THR A 160 4.38 -0.38 -6.46
C THR A 160 5.57 0.54 -6.18
N PRO A 161 6.08 0.59 -4.93
CA PRO A 161 7.34 1.25 -4.61
C PRO A 161 8.48 0.73 -5.48
N THR A 162 9.38 1.60 -5.93
CA THR A 162 10.55 1.21 -6.75
C THR A 162 11.80 0.94 -5.91
N ASN A 163 11.68 1.03 -4.59
CA ASN A 163 12.78 0.91 -3.63
C ASN A 163 12.40 0.02 -2.44
N ASP A 164 13.38 -0.24 -1.59
CA ASP A 164 13.17 -0.93 -0.31
C ASP A 164 12.75 0.10 0.73
N VAL A 165 11.45 0.17 0.97
CA VAL A 165 10.82 1.15 1.86
C VAL A 165 11.25 0.97 3.31
N GLU A 166 11.52 -0.28 3.74
CA GLU A 166 11.95 -0.55 5.11
C GLU A 166 13.35 0.02 5.36
N THR A 167 14.28 -0.27 4.45
CA THR A 167 15.67 0.19 4.53
C THR A 167 15.81 1.70 4.28
N ASP A 168 15.10 2.24 3.29
CA ASP A 168 15.23 3.66 2.91
C ASP A 168 14.42 4.59 3.84
N GLY A 169 13.41 4.08 4.54
CA GLY A 169 12.50 4.86 5.41
C GLY A 169 11.52 5.77 4.65
N GLU A 170 11.52 5.71 3.32
CA GLU A 170 10.60 6.40 2.45
C GLU A 170 10.19 5.51 1.29
N MET A 171 8.98 5.74 0.80
CA MET A 171 8.44 5.08 -0.38
C MET A 171 8.68 5.95 -1.62
N ARG A 172 9.32 5.39 -2.65
CA ARG A 172 9.51 6.04 -3.95
C ARG A 172 8.56 5.44 -4.97
N LEU A 173 7.77 6.29 -5.62
CA LEU A 173 6.83 5.89 -6.67
C LEU A 173 7.20 6.56 -7.98
N VAL A 174 7.17 5.80 -9.07
CA VAL A 174 7.28 6.35 -10.43
C VAL A 174 5.93 6.27 -11.13
N VAL A 175 5.41 7.43 -11.51
CA VAL A 175 4.06 7.55 -12.06
C VAL A 175 4.09 8.11 -13.47
N LYS A 176 3.59 7.30 -14.41
CA LYS A 176 3.34 7.73 -15.78
C LYS A 176 2.03 8.50 -15.89
N ARG A 177 2.08 9.68 -16.49
CA ARG A 177 0.89 10.45 -16.88
C ARG A 177 0.32 9.88 -18.17
N VAL A 178 -0.93 9.42 -18.10
CA VAL A 178 -1.71 8.97 -19.26
C VAL A 178 -2.85 9.94 -19.54
N LYS A 179 -3.24 10.06 -20.80
CA LYS A 179 -4.37 10.92 -21.20
C LYS A 179 -5.66 10.42 -20.51
N GLY A 180 -6.36 11.31 -19.81
CA GLY A 180 -7.55 10.96 -19.03
C GLY A 180 -7.27 10.19 -17.72
N GLY A 181 -6.00 10.03 -17.32
CA GLY A 181 -5.65 9.37 -16.06
C GLY A 181 -5.73 10.32 -14.88
N GLU A 182 -6.79 10.20 -14.07
CA GLU A 182 -7.08 11.15 -12.98
C GLU A 182 -6.11 11.07 -11.80
N VAL A 183 -5.76 9.87 -11.34
CA VAL A 183 -4.78 9.71 -10.25
C VAL A 183 -3.39 10.14 -10.69
N GLY A 184 -2.99 9.78 -11.91
CA GLY A 184 -1.74 10.26 -12.51
C GLY A 184 -1.71 11.79 -12.66
N ARG A 185 -2.83 12.42 -13.02
CA ARG A 185 -2.95 13.88 -13.11
C ARG A 185 -2.78 14.55 -11.75
N LEU A 186 -3.44 14.05 -10.70
CA LEU A 186 -3.28 14.52 -9.32
C LEU A 186 -1.81 14.46 -8.91
N ILE A 187 -1.19 13.29 -9.04
CA ILE A 187 0.20 13.05 -8.69
C ILE A 187 1.16 14.00 -9.45
N HIS A 188 0.89 14.25 -10.72
CA HIS A 188 1.69 15.19 -11.52
C HIS A 188 1.50 16.65 -11.11
N SER A 189 0.42 17.00 -10.42
CA SER A 189 0.21 18.33 -9.85
C SER A 189 0.84 18.54 -8.46
N LEU A 190 1.13 17.45 -7.75
CA LEU A 190 1.68 17.52 -6.40
C LEU A 190 3.08 18.14 -6.37
N LYS A 191 3.32 18.93 -5.32
CA LYS A 191 4.57 19.57 -4.94
C LYS A 191 5.03 19.06 -3.57
N PRO A 192 6.33 19.18 -3.24
CA PRO A 192 6.82 18.87 -1.90
C PRO A 192 6.01 19.59 -0.81
N GLY A 193 5.71 18.87 0.27
CA GLY A 193 4.88 19.32 1.39
C GLY A 193 3.37 19.13 1.20
N GLN A 194 2.89 18.83 0.00
CA GLN A 194 1.48 18.47 -0.20
C GLN A 194 1.22 17.00 0.13
N ASP A 195 0.02 16.72 0.62
CA ASP A 195 -0.35 15.38 1.04
C ASP A 195 -0.80 14.48 -0.13
N LEU A 196 -0.41 13.21 -0.04
CA LEU A 196 -0.82 12.11 -0.88
C LEU A 196 -1.64 11.14 -0.02
N GLY A 197 -2.90 10.93 -0.38
CA GLY A 197 -3.76 9.94 0.28
C GLY A 197 -3.41 8.52 -0.15
N VAL A 198 -2.94 7.71 0.80
CA VAL A 198 -2.43 6.34 0.59
C VAL A 198 -3.11 5.36 1.53
N ARG A 199 -3.41 4.15 1.06
CA ARG A 199 -3.64 2.96 1.90
C ARG A 199 -2.73 1.82 1.46
N GLY A 200 -2.36 0.95 2.38
CA GLY A 200 -1.43 -0.15 2.16
C GLY A 200 -0.49 -0.36 3.35
N PRO A 201 0.63 -1.07 3.15
CA PRO A 201 0.94 -1.86 1.95
C PRO A 201 -0.04 -3.03 1.75
N ILE A 202 -0.16 -3.48 0.51
CA ILE A 202 -0.96 -4.65 0.11
C ILE A 202 -0.02 -5.60 -0.64
N THR A 203 -0.02 -6.86 -0.24
CA THR A 203 0.86 -7.86 -0.82
C THR A 203 0.41 -8.28 -2.21
N THR A 204 1.32 -8.14 -3.19
CA THR A 204 1.11 -8.56 -4.58
C THR A 204 1.60 -9.98 -4.81
N PHE A 205 2.78 -10.30 -4.26
CA PHE A 205 3.48 -11.55 -4.47
C PHE A 205 4.52 -11.76 -3.38
N SER A 206 4.81 -13.00 -2.99
CA SER A 206 5.94 -13.32 -2.12
C SER A 206 6.69 -14.53 -2.64
N LEU A 207 8.00 -14.57 -2.39
CA LEU A 207 8.88 -15.65 -2.83
C LEU A 207 10.06 -15.83 -1.88
N VAL A 208 10.56 -17.06 -1.77
CA VAL A 208 11.84 -17.37 -1.11
C VAL A 208 12.92 -17.51 -2.19
N PRO A 209 13.87 -16.56 -2.34
CA PRO A 209 14.76 -16.54 -3.50
C PRO A 209 15.64 -17.79 -3.62
N SER A 210 16.07 -18.34 -2.48
CA SER A 210 16.89 -19.55 -2.38
C SER A 210 16.14 -20.83 -2.80
N ALA A 211 14.82 -20.77 -3.02
CA ALA A 211 14.05 -21.89 -3.55
C ALA A 211 14.20 -22.08 -5.07
N TYR A 212 14.83 -21.12 -5.76
CA TYR A 212 14.99 -21.09 -7.21
C TYR A 212 16.46 -20.99 -7.60
N ASP A 213 16.83 -21.63 -8.69
CA ASP A 213 18.17 -21.50 -9.29
C ASP A 213 18.22 -20.26 -10.21
N LYS A 214 17.06 -19.87 -10.76
CA LYS A 214 16.93 -18.79 -11.75
C LYS A 214 15.59 -18.07 -11.63
N ILE A 215 15.65 -16.74 -11.64
CA ILE A 215 14.47 -15.87 -11.67
C ILE A 215 14.56 -14.96 -12.89
N VAL A 216 13.59 -15.10 -13.80
CA VAL A 216 13.45 -14.28 -15.01
C VAL A 216 12.29 -13.30 -14.82
N MET A 217 12.56 -12.01 -14.94
CA MET A 217 11.58 -10.93 -14.80
C MET A 217 11.35 -10.28 -16.17
N ILE A 218 10.09 -10.18 -16.61
CA ILE A 218 9.73 -9.63 -17.92
C ILE A 218 8.78 -8.45 -17.72
N SER A 219 9.23 -7.25 -18.09
CA SER A 219 8.46 -6.01 -17.90
C SER A 219 8.49 -5.07 -19.09
N SER A 220 7.53 -4.13 -19.09
CA SER A 220 7.47 -3.03 -20.04
C SER A 220 6.88 -1.79 -19.38
N GLY A 221 7.44 -0.61 -19.66
CA GLY A 221 6.99 0.64 -19.06
C GLY A 221 7.02 0.61 -17.53
N THR A 222 5.97 1.11 -16.87
CA THR A 222 5.93 1.17 -15.39
C THR A 222 5.80 -0.20 -14.72
N GLY A 223 5.58 -1.29 -15.48
CA GLY A 223 5.56 -2.66 -14.96
C GLY A 223 6.92 -3.16 -14.45
N ILE A 224 7.99 -2.38 -14.59
CA ILE A 224 9.28 -2.68 -13.95
C ILE A 224 9.28 -2.45 -12.43
N ALA A 225 8.36 -1.63 -11.91
CA ALA A 225 8.33 -1.23 -10.51
C ALA A 225 8.34 -2.42 -9.51
N PRO A 226 7.49 -3.45 -9.63
CA PRO A 226 7.56 -4.62 -8.72
C PRO A 226 8.91 -5.34 -8.77
N PHE A 227 9.59 -5.34 -9.92
CA PHE A 227 10.90 -5.97 -10.04
C PHE A 227 12.00 -5.10 -9.43
N LEU A 228 11.94 -3.78 -9.58
CA LEU A 228 12.85 -2.89 -8.85
C LEU A 228 12.67 -3.03 -7.34
N GLN A 229 11.43 -3.15 -6.86
CA GLN A 229 11.15 -3.43 -5.45
C GLN A 229 11.77 -4.75 -4.99
N LEU A 230 11.50 -5.84 -5.71
CA LEU A 230 12.05 -7.16 -5.39
C LEU A 230 13.59 -7.14 -5.38
N LEU A 231 14.18 -6.60 -6.45
CA LEU A 231 15.63 -6.47 -6.59
C LEU A 231 16.23 -5.61 -5.49
N SER A 232 15.53 -4.56 -5.05
CA SER A 232 15.96 -3.66 -3.97
C SER A 232 15.94 -4.32 -2.58
N LYS A 233 15.17 -5.40 -2.38
CA LYS A 233 15.15 -6.18 -1.13
C LYS A 233 16.19 -7.30 -1.08
N LEU A 234 16.74 -7.70 -2.22
CA LEU A 234 17.80 -8.71 -2.24
C LEU A 234 19.10 -8.19 -1.61
N PRO A 235 19.87 -9.04 -0.91
CA PRO A 235 21.17 -8.64 -0.38
C PRO A 235 22.11 -8.25 -1.52
N ALA A 236 22.99 -7.28 -1.26
CA ALA A 236 24.02 -6.86 -2.21
C ALA A 236 24.89 -8.04 -2.63
N ALA A 237 25.50 -7.96 -3.81
CA ALA A 237 26.50 -8.95 -4.21
C ALA A 237 27.66 -8.94 -3.19
N PRO A 238 28.16 -10.12 -2.77
CA PRO A 238 29.43 -10.15 -2.05
C PRO A 238 30.50 -9.54 -2.96
N PRO A 239 31.46 -8.77 -2.41
CA PRO A 239 32.56 -8.25 -3.22
C PRO A 239 33.28 -9.43 -3.87
N SER A 240 33.39 -9.40 -5.20
CA SER A 240 34.08 -10.45 -5.95
C SER A 240 35.48 -10.70 -5.37
N PRO A 241 35.89 -11.96 -5.12
CA PRO A 241 37.25 -12.28 -4.71
C PRO A 241 38.24 -12.21 -5.87
N ALA A 242 38.18 -11.15 -6.69
CA ALA A 242 39.08 -10.90 -7.80
C ALA A 242 39.87 -9.61 -7.51
N LEU A 243 41.18 -9.80 -7.27
CA LEU A 243 42.25 -8.82 -7.03
C LEU A 243 42.38 -8.25 -5.60
N GLN A 244 42.55 -9.14 -4.62
CA GLN A 244 43.63 -8.91 -3.64
C GLN A 244 44.92 -9.39 -4.29
N SER A 245 45.67 -8.49 -4.93
CA SER A 245 47.05 -8.78 -5.32
C SER A 245 47.93 -8.71 -4.06
N PRO A 246 48.67 -9.77 -3.71
CA PRO A 246 49.72 -9.67 -2.72
C PRO A 246 50.91 -8.98 -3.38
N ILE A 247 51.11 -7.69 -3.10
CA ILE A 247 52.42 -7.08 -3.39
C ILE A 247 53.34 -7.42 -2.22
N THR A 248 54.04 -8.53 -2.43
CA THR A 248 55.34 -8.86 -1.84
C THR A 248 56.25 -7.63 -1.82
N SER A 249 56.67 -7.20 -0.63
CA SER A 249 57.96 -6.55 -0.46
C SER A 249 58.67 -7.19 0.74
N SER A 250 59.72 -7.95 0.40
CA SER A 250 60.77 -8.47 1.29
C SER A 250 62.02 -7.63 0.96
N PRO A 251 62.96 -7.30 1.88
CA PRO A 251 63.75 -8.33 2.59
C PRO A 251 64.11 -8.02 4.05
N SER A 252 64.09 -9.05 4.90
CA SER A 252 65.09 -9.24 5.97
C SER A 252 65.02 -10.68 6.53
N PRO A 253 66.16 -11.33 6.85
CA PRO A 253 66.21 -12.74 7.19
C PRO A 253 66.34 -12.97 8.69
N THR A 254 65.43 -13.73 9.29
CA THR A 254 65.71 -14.42 10.56
C THR A 254 64.85 -15.69 10.66
N PRO A 255 65.42 -16.89 10.84
CA PRO A 255 64.63 -18.09 11.04
C PRO A 255 64.42 -18.33 12.55
N SER A 256 63.20 -18.71 12.94
CA SER A 256 62.94 -19.36 14.23
C SER A 256 61.72 -20.28 14.11
N PRO A 257 61.71 -21.48 14.73
CA PRO A 257 60.92 -22.60 14.24
C PRO A 257 59.66 -22.93 15.06
N SER A 258 58.71 -23.58 14.38
CA SER A 258 57.71 -24.54 14.86
C SER A 258 56.55 -24.06 15.75
N ARG A 259 55.30 -24.31 15.28
CA ARG A 259 54.29 -25.10 16.02
C ARG A 259 53.11 -25.51 15.10
N PRO A 260 52.51 -26.72 15.27
CA PRO A 260 51.72 -27.37 14.23
C PRO A 260 50.20 -27.11 14.31
N SER A 261 49.58 -27.50 13.19
CA SER A 261 48.18 -27.72 12.85
C SER A 261 47.15 -27.95 13.96
N SER A 262 45.96 -27.39 13.75
CA SER A 262 44.68 -27.98 14.15
C SER A 262 43.67 -27.83 13.00
N PRO A 263 42.98 -28.93 12.60
CA PRO A 263 42.07 -28.95 11.45
C PRO A 263 40.61 -28.68 11.86
N SER A 264 39.75 -28.58 10.85
CA SER A 264 38.29 -28.76 10.92
C SER A 264 37.45 -27.61 11.49
N ALA A 265 36.92 -26.79 10.58
CA ALA A 265 35.56 -26.28 10.70
C ALA A 265 34.85 -26.41 9.34
N SER A 266 33.94 -27.38 9.31
CA SER A 266 32.78 -27.55 8.43
C SER A 266 32.54 -26.43 7.41
N ALA A 267 32.68 -26.76 6.13
CA ALA A 267 32.20 -25.93 5.02
C ALA A 267 30.67 -25.90 5.01
N SER A 268 30.07 -24.98 5.76
CA SER A 268 28.72 -24.51 5.49
C SER A 268 28.76 -23.81 4.12
N HIS A 269 28.26 -24.48 3.08
CA HIS A 269 28.04 -23.83 1.79
C HIS A 269 27.05 -22.67 2.02
N PRO A 270 27.36 -21.44 1.60
CA PRO A 270 26.38 -20.36 1.64
C PRO A 270 25.18 -20.74 0.76
N PRO A 271 23.95 -20.30 1.11
CA PRO A 271 22.79 -20.57 0.28
C PRO A 271 23.03 -20.04 -1.12
N ALA A 272 22.88 -20.91 -2.12
CA ALA A 272 23.03 -20.52 -3.52
C ALA A 272 22.00 -19.44 -3.84
N HIS A 273 22.46 -18.27 -4.28
CA HIS A 273 21.58 -17.22 -4.74
C HIS A 273 21.14 -17.49 -6.18
N PRO A 274 19.88 -17.21 -6.55
CA PRO A 274 19.42 -17.39 -7.91
C PRO A 274 20.16 -16.47 -8.89
N SER A 275 20.35 -16.94 -10.11
CA SER A 275 20.66 -16.09 -11.27
C SER A 275 19.47 -15.19 -11.59
N LEU A 276 19.69 -13.89 -11.74
CA LEU A 276 18.62 -12.90 -11.96
C LEU A 276 18.71 -12.35 -13.37
N HIS A 277 17.61 -12.48 -14.12
CA HIS A 277 17.51 -11.94 -15.47
C HIS A 277 16.33 -10.96 -15.54
N LEU A 278 16.55 -9.74 -16.02
CA LEU A 278 15.50 -8.76 -16.24
C LEU A 278 15.42 -8.40 -17.72
N ILE A 279 14.34 -8.81 -18.38
CA ILE A 279 13.97 -8.38 -19.72
C ILE A 279 13.07 -7.15 -19.59
N HIS A 280 13.52 -6.01 -20.10
CA HIS A 280 12.74 -4.77 -20.08
C HIS A 280 12.69 -4.08 -21.45
N SER A 281 11.49 -3.70 -21.88
CA SER A 281 11.32 -2.97 -23.14
C SER A 281 11.94 -1.57 -23.08
N LEU A 282 12.70 -1.21 -24.12
CA LEU A 282 13.12 0.15 -24.39
C LEU A 282 11.90 1.06 -24.62
N PRO A 283 12.00 2.36 -24.28
CA PRO A 283 10.99 3.31 -24.70
C PRO A 283 10.92 3.39 -26.24
N ALA A 284 9.84 4.02 -26.74
CA ALA A 284 9.80 4.41 -28.15
C ALA A 284 11.05 5.25 -28.50
N PRO A 285 11.66 5.12 -29.70
CA PRO A 285 12.94 5.75 -30.04
C PRO A 285 13.01 7.26 -29.81
N SER A 286 11.88 7.96 -29.89
CA SER A 286 11.76 9.41 -29.69
C SER A 286 11.59 9.84 -28.22
N ARG A 287 11.61 8.90 -27.27
CA ARG A 287 11.36 9.17 -25.85
C ARG A 287 12.57 8.85 -24.99
N PRO A 288 12.87 9.70 -23.98
CA PRO A 288 13.92 9.41 -23.04
C PRO A 288 13.59 8.17 -22.20
N ASP A 289 14.65 7.44 -21.86
CA ASP A 289 14.55 6.26 -21.02
C ASP A 289 14.60 6.64 -19.54
N TRP A 290 13.42 6.86 -18.98
CA TRP A 290 13.26 7.22 -17.57
C TRP A 290 13.75 6.12 -16.62
N SER A 291 13.81 4.85 -17.07
CA SER A 291 14.25 3.73 -16.22
C SER A 291 15.74 3.80 -15.87
N LEU A 292 16.51 4.57 -16.64
CA LEU A 292 17.94 4.83 -16.42
C LEU A 292 18.21 5.99 -15.43
N SER A 293 17.18 6.51 -14.76
CA SER A 293 17.39 7.42 -13.63
C SER A 293 18.31 6.78 -12.58
N PRO A 294 19.29 7.49 -11.99
CA PRO A 294 20.22 6.92 -11.01
C PRO A 294 19.55 6.26 -9.80
N THR A 295 18.30 6.63 -9.49
CA THR A 295 17.50 6.11 -8.38
C THR A 295 16.82 4.76 -8.68
N LEU A 296 16.86 4.28 -9.93
CA LEU A 296 16.07 3.13 -10.42
C LEU A 296 16.95 1.96 -10.85
N LEU A 297 17.00 1.66 -12.15
CA LEU A 297 17.68 0.49 -12.69
C LEU A 297 19.21 0.51 -12.44
N PRO A 298 19.93 1.64 -12.65
CA PRO A 298 21.34 1.74 -12.30
C PRO A 298 21.61 1.42 -10.82
N ARG A 299 20.80 1.94 -9.89
CA ARG A 299 20.95 1.68 -8.44
C ARG A 299 20.95 0.18 -8.12
N VAL A 300 20.04 -0.60 -8.72
CA VAL A 300 19.97 -2.04 -8.45
C VAL A 300 21.06 -2.81 -9.21
N GLN A 301 21.45 -2.38 -10.41
CA GLN A 301 22.55 -2.98 -11.16
C GLN A 301 23.89 -2.79 -10.44
N ASP A 302 24.19 -1.57 -9.98
CA ASP A 302 25.44 -1.27 -9.25
C ASP A 302 25.56 -2.10 -7.97
N ARG A 303 24.44 -2.37 -7.31
CA ARG A 303 24.40 -3.11 -6.04
C ARG A 303 24.44 -4.63 -6.22
N LEU A 304 23.84 -5.15 -7.28
CA LEU A 304 23.78 -6.59 -7.58
C LEU A 304 24.90 -7.05 -8.50
N GLY A 305 25.59 -6.14 -9.18
CA GLY A 305 26.68 -6.43 -10.11
C GLY A 305 26.30 -7.50 -11.13
N ASP A 306 27.19 -8.47 -11.31
CA ASP A 306 27.03 -9.55 -12.27
C ASP A 306 25.89 -10.54 -11.94
N ARG A 307 25.28 -10.44 -10.74
CA ARG A 307 24.12 -11.28 -10.38
C ARG A 307 22.87 -10.92 -11.17
N LEU A 308 22.77 -9.68 -11.65
CA LEU A 308 21.61 -9.17 -12.40
C LEU A 308 22.00 -8.90 -13.86
N VAL A 309 21.51 -9.76 -14.75
CA VAL A 309 21.64 -9.57 -16.19
C VAL A 309 20.40 -8.80 -16.69
N VAL A 310 20.62 -7.60 -17.23
CA VAL A 310 19.54 -6.79 -17.81
C VAL A 310 19.57 -6.86 -19.33
N THR A 311 18.49 -7.37 -19.92
CA THR A 311 18.30 -7.43 -21.37
C THR A 311 17.30 -6.37 -21.80
N ARG A 312 17.73 -5.42 -22.62
CA ARG A 312 16.89 -4.35 -23.17
C ARG A 312 16.37 -4.77 -24.55
N VAL A 313 15.04 -4.86 -24.70
CA VAL A 313 14.40 -5.28 -25.96
C VAL A 313 13.65 -4.12 -26.62
N PRO A 314 13.45 -4.11 -27.95
CA PRO A 314 12.65 -3.09 -28.61
C PRO A 314 11.22 -2.98 -28.04
N PRO A 315 10.55 -1.82 -28.17
CA PRO A 315 9.15 -1.68 -27.77
C PRO A 315 8.25 -2.57 -28.64
N GLY A 316 7.40 -3.39 -28.03
CA GLY A 316 6.49 -4.26 -28.75
C GLY A 316 6.31 -5.62 -28.08
N PRO A 317 5.87 -6.65 -28.83
CA PRO A 317 5.90 -8.04 -28.39
C PRO A 317 7.30 -8.43 -27.88
N ILE A 318 7.35 -9.28 -26.87
CA ILE A 318 8.62 -9.77 -26.32
C ILE A 318 9.17 -10.86 -27.26
N ASP A 319 10.41 -10.67 -27.71
CA ASP A 319 11.06 -11.59 -28.65
C ASP A 319 11.36 -12.95 -28.00
N ARG A 320 11.05 -14.03 -28.72
CA ARG A 320 11.35 -15.42 -28.30
C ARG A 320 12.82 -15.59 -27.92
N LEU A 321 13.73 -15.08 -28.75
CA LEU A 321 15.17 -15.23 -28.56
C LEU A 321 15.65 -14.60 -27.24
N ALA A 322 15.05 -13.47 -26.83
CA ALA A 322 15.39 -12.84 -25.56
C ALA A 322 14.96 -13.70 -24.36
N VAL A 323 13.79 -14.33 -24.45
CA VAL A 323 13.28 -15.24 -23.42
C VAL A 323 14.12 -16.52 -23.37
N GLU A 324 14.41 -17.13 -24.51
CA GLU A 324 15.27 -18.32 -24.60
C GLU A 324 16.68 -18.05 -24.07
N ALA A 325 17.26 -16.89 -24.40
CA ALA A 325 18.57 -16.50 -23.88
C ALA A 325 18.57 -16.30 -22.35
N ALA A 326 17.49 -15.75 -21.79
CA ALA A 326 17.36 -15.58 -20.34
C ALA A 326 17.08 -16.89 -19.61
N LEU A 327 16.31 -17.81 -20.21
CA LEU A 327 16.04 -19.13 -19.65
C LEU A 327 17.28 -20.04 -19.73
N GLY A 328 18.02 -19.99 -20.83
CA GLY A 328 19.16 -20.88 -21.08
C GLY A 328 18.75 -22.36 -21.11
N ALA A 329 19.72 -23.25 -20.84
CA ALA A 329 19.43 -24.66 -20.61
C ALA A 329 18.65 -24.83 -19.29
N ARG A 330 17.60 -25.66 -19.29
CA ARG A 330 16.69 -25.87 -18.15
C ARG A 330 16.84 -27.26 -17.53
N ASP A 331 18.04 -27.85 -17.58
CA ASP A 331 18.28 -29.25 -17.18
C ASP A 331 18.12 -29.46 -15.67
N GLY A 332 16.87 -29.58 -15.21
CA GLY A 332 16.49 -29.80 -13.81
C GLY A 332 16.50 -28.55 -12.91
N GLU A 333 16.78 -27.37 -13.46
CA GLU A 333 16.77 -26.10 -12.71
C GLU A 333 15.35 -25.68 -12.29
N LYS A 334 15.21 -25.18 -11.06
CA LYS A 334 13.99 -24.53 -10.59
C LYS A 334 13.96 -23.09 -11.08
N VAL A 335 13.14 -22.85 -12.10
CA VAL A 335 12.99 -21.53 -12.72
C VAL A 335 11.68 -20.87 -12.30
N LEU A 336 11.73 -19.58 -12.01
CA LEU A 336 10.57 -18.72 -11.83
C LEU A 336 10.57 -17.58 -12.85
N VAL A 337 9.47 -17.42 -13.58
CA VAL A 337 9.26 -16.35 -14.55
C VAL A 337 8.18 -15.40 -14.03
N LEU A 338 8.58 -14.17 -13.72
CA LEU A 338 7.70 -13.10 -13.28
C LEU A 338 7.36 -12.18 -14.46
N VAL A 339 6.08 -11.90 -14.68
CA VAL A 339 5.62 -11.10 -15.83
C VAL A 339 4.77 -9.92 -15.37
N CYS A 340 5.17 -8.69 -15.68
CA CYS A 340 4.37 -7.49 -15.42
C CYS A 340 4.32 -6.63 -16.69
N LEU A 341 3.24 -6.80 -17.46
CA LEU A 341 3.08 -6.26 -18.80
C LEU A 341 1.65 -5.73 -19.02
N PRO A 342 1.46 -4.74 -19.91
CA PRO A 342 0.11 -4.39 -20.33
C PRO A 342 -0.60 -5.59 -20.97
N PRO A 343 -1.93 -5.72 -20.85
CA PRO A 343 -2.67 -6.89 -21.33
C PRO A 343 -2.43 -7.24 -22.81
N THR A 344 -2.15 -6.24 -23.65
CA THR A 344 -1.84 -6.43 -25.08
C THR A 344 -0.55 -7.20 -25.31
N LEU A 345 0.43 -7.07 -24.42
CA LEU A 345 1.71 -7.79 -24.49
C LEU A 345 1.69 -9.07 -23.65
N MET A 346 0.98 -9.06 -22.52
CA MET A 346 0.87 -10.22 -21.62
C MET A 346 0.16 -11.41 -22.28
N ARG A 347 -0.96 -11.17 -22.97
CA ARG A 347 -1.78 -12.23 -23.59
C ARG A 347 -1.02 -13.13 -24.57
N PRO A 348 -0.31 -12.61 -25.59
CA PRO A 348 0.47 -13.47 -26.50
C PRO A 348 1.69 -14.11 -25.83
N LEU A 349 2.22 -13.51 -24.76
CA LEU A 349 3.39 -14.04 -24.05
C LEU A 349 3.04 -15.21 -23.13
N CYS A 350 2.05 -15.04 -22.26
CA CYS A 350 1.77 -15.97 -21.15
C CYS A 350 0.28 -16.18 -20.88
N GLY A 351 -0.61 -15.62 -21.70
CA GLY A 351 -2.06 -15.61 -21.45
C GLY A 351 -2.49 -14.49 -20.49
N PRO A 352 -3.81 -14.23 -20.36
CA PRO A 352 -4.33 -13.20 -19.47
C PRO A 352 -4.33 -13.64 -18.00
N LEU A 353 -4.41 -12.65 -17.09
CA LEU A 353 -4.99 -12.84 -15.76
C LEU A 353 -6.51 -13.04 -15.86
N THR A 354 -7.14 -13.64 -14.85
CA THR A 354 -8.61 -13.72 -14.81
C THR A 354 -9.24 -12.33 -14.61
N ILE A 355 -10.55 -12.22 -14.78
CA ILE A 355 -11.27 -10.96 -14.52
C ILE A 355 -11.17 -10.52 -13.05
N ARG A 356 -10.84 -11.46 -12.16
CA ARG A 356 -10.58 -11.23 -10.73
C ARG A 356 -9.09 -11.07 -10.42
N LEU A 357 -8.26 -10.93 -11.44
CA LEU A 357 -6.80 -10.76 -11.33
C LEU A 357 -6.08 -11.98 -10.74
N GLU A 358 -6.64 -13.18 -10.89
CA GLU A 358 -6.01 -14.45 -10.49
C GLU A 358 -5.13 -14.99 -11.64
N GLN A 359 -4.19 -15.90 -11.34
CA GLN A 359 -3.08 -16.30 -12.24
C GLN A 359 -3.49 -16.83 -13.63
N GLY A 360 -4.71 -17.37 -13.82
CA GLY A 360 -5.18 -17.89 -15.11
C GLY A 360 -4.27 -18.98 -15.71
N PRO A 361 -4.61 -19.59 -16.86
CA PRO A 361 -3.73 -20.56 -17.50
C PRO A 361 -2.51 -19.88 -18.12
N VAL A 362 -1.36 -20.58 -18.13
CA VAL A 362 -0.18 -20.17 -18.92
C VAL A 362 -0.38 -20.61 -20.37
N THR A 363 -0.35 -19.66 -21.30
CA THR A 363 -0.54 -19.90 -22.74
C THR A 363 0.43 -19.06 -23.57
N GLY A 364 0.45 -19.25 -24.89
CA GLY A 364 1.30 -18.44 -25.78
C GLY A 364 2.78 -18.83 -25.69
N LEU A 365 3.66 -17.86 -25.92
CA LEU A 365 5.10 -18.10 -26.05
C LEU A 365 5.71 -18.88 -24.86
N LEU A 366 5.38 -18.52 -23.61
CA LEU A 366 5.94 -19.22 -22.44
C LEU A 366 5.48 -20.69 -22.37
N ALA A 367 4.22 -20.97 -22.73
CA ALA A 367 3.72 -22.35 -22.78
C ALA A 367 4.37 -23.15 -23.92
N GLU A 368 4.60 -22.52 -25.08
CA GLU A 368 5.32 -23.13 -26.21
C GLU A 368 6.79 -23.43 -25.86
N LEU A 369 7.39 -22.64 -24.97
CA LEU A 369 8.72 -22.90 -24.40
C LEU A 369 8.68 -23.96 -23.28
N GLY A 370 7.53 -24.57 -23.01
CA GLY A 370 7.37 -25.64 -22.02
C GLY A 370 7.37 -25.14 -20.57
N LEU A 371 6.95 -23.90 -20.31
CA LEU A 371 6.73 -23.41 -18.95
C LEU A 371 5.31 -23.72 -18.48
N SER A 372 5.19 -24.05 -17.21
CA SER A 372 3.94 -24.41 -16.55
C SER A 372 3.39 -23.26 -15.68
N ASN A 373 2.16 -23.44 -15.20
CA ASN A 373 1.52 -22.57 -14.21
C ASN A 373 2.26 -22.47 -12.87
N ALA A 374 3.14 -23.43 -12.55
CA ALA A 374 3.96 -23.39 -11.33
C ALA A 374 5.22 -22.53 -11.50
N GLU A 375 5.68 -22.35 -12.75
CA GLU A 375 6.91 -21.62 -13.07
C GLU A 375 6.64 -20.17 -13.47
N VAL A 376 5.40 -19.81 -13.84
CA VAL A 376 5.06 -18.46 -14.31
C VAL A 376 4.11 -17.76 -13.35
N TRP A 377 4.49 -16.56 -12.91
CA TRP A 377 3.64 -15.68 -12.12
C TRP A 377 3.44 -14.33 -12.81
N LYS A 378 2.18 -13.95 -13.00
CA LYS A 378 1.74 -12.71 -13.64
C LYS A 378 1.38 -11.68 -12.58
N LEU A 379 1.88 -10.46 -12.73
CA LEU A 379 1.59 -9.31 -11.88
C LEU A 379 0.76 -8.31 -12.68
N GLU A 380 -0.15 -7.61 -11.99
CA GLU A 380 -0.98 -6.54 -12.55
C GLU A 380 -0.19 -5.25 -12.83
#